data_AF-A0A953S2A8-F1
#
_entry.id   AF-A0A953S2A8-F1
#
_cell.length_a   1.000
_cell.length_b   1.000
_cell.length_c   1.000
_cell.angle_alpha   90.00
_cell.angle_beta   90.00
_cell.angle_gamma   90.00
#
_symmetry.space_group_name_H-M   'P 1'
#
loop_
_entity.id
_entity.type
_entity.pdbx_description
1 polymer ?
#
loop_
_entity_poly.entity_id
_entity_poly.type
_entity_poly.pdbx_seq_one_letter_code
_entity_poly.pdbx_strand_id
1 'polypeptide(L)'
;MASGEFTVQLCEQLHTAPKYVASRIRWRSGNGEGVFIFQAKVLTQDGTGLDLSGYWDKIGRHGITRWGFALKYMGHCVRTYDMATKHKNPGEGWIRGPHKHKFSSSKIERYAYKPDPPISEADANQALIDFLKESNIELRSGTYQDFMFV
;
A
#
# COMPACT_ATOMS: atom_id res chain seq x y z
N MET A 1 3.04 19.35 -21.13
CA MET A 1 2.03 19.07 -20.09
C MET A 1 2.60 19.56 -18.78
N ALA A 2 1.90 20.43 -18.05
CA ALA A 2 2.38 20.92 -16.76
C ALA A 2 2.54 19.71 -15.83
N SER A 3 3.78 19.34 -15.54
CA SER A 3 4.10 18.38 -14.48
C SER A 3 3.77 19.08 -13.17
N GLY A 4 2.54 18.90 -12.68
CA GLY A 4 2.18 19.30 -11.33
C GLY A 4 3.24 18.73 -10.39
N GLU A 5 3.87 19.61 -9.61
CA GLU A 5 4.99 19.23 -8.76
C GLU A 5 4.53 18.17 -7.75
N PHE A 6 5.24 17.04 -7.68
CA PHE A 6 4.94 15.99 -6.73
C PHE A 6 5.44 16.36 -5.34
N THR A 7 4.55 16.96 -4.53
CA THR A 7 4.86 17.48 -3.20
C THR A 7 4.32 16.58 -2.08
N VAL A 8 4.81 16.80 -0.85
CA VAL A 8 4.26 16.14 0.35
C VAL A 8 2.80 16.52 0.56
N GLN A 9 2.47 17.78 0.33
CA GLN A 9 1.10 18.29 0.43
C GLN A 9 0.18 17.56 -0.55
N LEU A 10 0.64 17.37 -1.80
CA LEU A 10 -0.12 16.60 -2.79
C LEU A 10 -0.27 15.12 -2.37
N CYS A 11 0.77 14.50 -1.80
CA CYS A 11 0.67 13.13 -1.30
C CYS A 11 -0.37 13.01 -0.19
N GLU A 12 -0.35 13.91 0.79
CA GLU A 12 -1.33 13.90 1.88
C GLU A 12 -2.75 14.18 1.35
N GLN A 13 -2.91 15.15 0.44
CA GLN A 13 -4.19 15.41 -0.23
C GLN A 13 -4.72 14.16 -0.95
N LEU A 14 -3.89 13.51 -1.77
CA LEU A 14 -4.26 12.30 -2.49
C LEU A 14 -4.53 11.12 -1.54
N HIS A 15 -3.82 11.03 -0.42
CA HIS A 15 -4.02 9.99 0.59
C HIS A 15 -5.37 10.14 1.29
N THR A 16 -5.76 11.36 1.68
CA THR A 16 -7.00 11.61 2.43
C THR A 16 -8.23 11.80 1.54
N ALA A 17 -8.04 12.18 0.27
CA ALA A 17 -9.15 12.40 -0.66
C ALA A 17 -10.01 11.13 -0.83
N PRO A 18 -11.35 11.25 -0.86
CA PRO A 18 -12.24 10.15 -1.19
C PRO A 18 -11.96 9.59 -2.59
N LYS A 19 -11.86 8.27 -2.68
CA LYS A 19 -11.54 7.55 -3.91
C LYS A 19 -12.09 6.14 -3.88
N TYR A 20 -12.06 5.45 -5.00
CA TYR A 20 -12.60 4.09 -5.14
C TYR A 20 -11.73 3.23 -6.04
N VAL A 21 -11.75 1.92 -5.80
CA VAL A 21 -11.12 0.96 -6.70
C VAL A 21 -11.91 0.89 -8.01
N ALA A 22 -11.25 1.27 -9.11
CA ALA A 22 -11.86 1.39 -10.44
C ALA A 22 -11.60 0.16 -11.33
N SER A 23 -10.66 -0.72 -10.94
CA SER A 23 -10.43 -2.00 -11.61
C SER A 23 -10.37 -3.13 -10.62
N ARG A 24 -10.78 -4.33 -11.04
CA ARG A 24 -10.73 -5.53 -10.18
C ARG A 24 -9.34 -5.78 -9.63
N ILE A 25 -9.23 -5.92 -8.31
CA ILE A 25 -8.06 -6.45 -7.62
C ILE A 25 -8.06 -7.95 -7.84
N ARG A 26 -7.07 -8.42 -8.60
CA ARG A 26 -6.85 -9.83 -8.86
C ARG A 26 -5.40 -10.18 -8.53
N TRP A 27 -5.24 -11.03 -7.54
CA TRP A 27 -3.96 -11.63 -7.20
C TRP A 27 -3.54 -12.60 -8.31
N ARG A 28 -2.27 -12.53 -8.69
CA ARG A 28 -1.63 -13.40 -9.68
C ARG A 28 -0.27 -13.84 -9.13
N SER A 29 0.19 -15.01 -9.54
CA SER A 29 1.55 -15.45 -9.21
C SER A 29 2.58 -14.43 -9.71
N GLY A 30 3.52 -14.08 -8.85
CA GLY A 30 4.65 -13.21 -9.14
C GLY A 30 5.89 -13.98 -9.57
N ASN A 31 7.03 -13.31 -9.53
CA ASN A 31 8.34 -13.92 -9.81
C ASN A 31 8.84 -14.63 -8.54
N GLY A 32 8.40 -15.85 -8.32
CA GLY A 32 8.83 -16.68 -7.18
C GLY A 32 7.73 -17.65 -6.74
N GLU A 33 8.14 -18.83 -6.28
CA GLU A 33 7.21 -19.79 -5.68
C GLU A 33 6.58 -19.18 -4.42
N GLY A 34 5.25 -19.22 -4.34
CA GLY A 34 4.52 -18.63 -3.21
C GLY A 34 4.46 -17.10 -3.18
N VAL A 35 4.94 -16.42 -4.22
CA VAL A 35 4.80 -14.97 -4.38
C VAL A 35 3.54 -14.67 -5.19
N PHE A 36 2.69 -13.79 -4.66
CA PHE A 36 1.51 -13.27 -5.32
C PHE A 36 1.57 -11.75 -5.35
N ILE A 37 1.09 -11.17 -6.44
CA ILE A 37 1.03 -9.72 -6.64
C ILE A 37 -0.33 -9.33 -7.19
N PHE A 38 -0.72 -8.08 -6.98
CA PHE A 38 -1.82 -7.47 -7.73
C PHE A 38 -1.49 -6.05 -8.13
N GLN A 39 -2.19 -5.57 -9.15
CA GLN A 39 -2.22 -4.19 -9.56
C GLN A 39 -3.68 -3.82 -9.87
N ALA A 40 -4.11 -2.66 -9.39
CA ALA A 40 -5.44 -2.13 -9.60
C ALA A 40 -5.38 -0.60 -9.76
N LYS A 41 -6.35 -0.05 -10.48
CA LYS A 41 -6.56 1.39 -10.63
C LYS A 41 -7.47 1.90 -9.54
N VAL A 42 -7.16 3.09 -9.05
CA VAL A 42 -7.96 3.83 -8.09
C VAL A 42 -8.26 5.19 -8.69
N LEU A 43 -9.49 5.66 -8.56
CA LEU A 43 -9.91 6.98 -9.04
C LEU A 43 -10.42 7.80 -7.86
N THR A 44 -9.98 9.05 -7.77
CA THR A 44 -10.62 10.09 -6.96
C THR A 44 -11.95 10.52 -7.58
N GLN A 45 -12.75 11.28 -6.83
CA GLN A 45 -14.03 11.81 -7.32
C GLN A 45 -13.90 12.74 -8.54
N ASP A 46 -12.78 13.46 -8.66
CA ASP A 46 -12.48 14.34 -9.79
C ASP A 46 -11.89 13.62 -11.02
N GLY A 47 -11.76 12.28 -10.95
CA GLY A 47 -11.23 11.46 -12.04
C GLY A 47 -9.70 11.32 -12.05
N THR A 48 -8.98 11.89 -11.08
CA THR A 48 -7.53 11.68 -10.95
C THR A 48 -7.21 10.20 -10.73
N GLY A 49 -6.30 9.68 -11.57
CA GLY A 49 -5.92 8.27 -11.57
C GLY A 49 -4.71 7.96 -10.69
N LEU A 50 -4.85 6.93 -9.86
CA LEU A 50 -3.81 6.35 -9.00
C LEU A 50 -3.65 4.85 -9.28
N ASP A 51 -2.47 4.35 -8.91
CA ASP A 51 -2.13 2.93 -8.97
C ASP A 51 -2.08 2.34 -7.56
N LEU A 52 -2.90 1.32 -7.33
CA LEU A 52 -2.82 0.47 -6.15
C LEU A 52 -2.09 -0.82 -6.53
N SER A 53 -1.14 -1.22 -5.69
CA SER A 53 -0.42 -2.48 -5.85
C SER A 53 -0.23 -3.16 -4.52
N GLY A 54 -0.11 -4.47 -4.54
CA GLY A 54 0.27 -5.23 -3.38
C GLY A 54 1.08 -6.46 -3.75
N TYR A 55 1.78 -6.99 -2.76
CA TYR A 55 2.48 -8.26 -2.84
C TYR A 55 2.18 -9.07 -1.59
N TRP A 56 2.26 -10.39 -1.74
CA TRP A 56 2.23 -11.38 -0.70
C TRP A 56 3.30 -12.41 -1.02
N ASP A 57 4.15 -12.69 -0.05
CA ASP A 57 5.23 -13.66 -0.15
C ASP A 57 5.03 -14.68 0.97
N LYS A 58 4.48 -15.84 0.60
CA LYS A 58 4.21 -16.95 1.51
C LYS A 58 5.50 -17.65 1.97
N ILE A 59 6.62 -17.42 1.29
CA ILE A 59 7.90 -18.09 1.55
C ILE A 59 9.00 -17.03 1.58
N GLY A 60 8.96 -16.16 2.59
CA GLY A 60 10.11 -15.29 2.84
C GLY A 60 11.37 -16.14 3.07
N ARG A 61 12.54 -15.59 2.72
CA ARG A 61 13.91 -16.18 2.81
C ARG A 61 14.30 -16.79 4.19
N HIS A 62 13.44 -16.67 5.20
CA HIS A 62 13.60 -17.10 6.58
C HIS A 62 12.32 -17.72 7.21
N GLY A 63 11.34 -18.16 6.41
CA GLY A 63 10.09 -18.76 6.92
C GLY A 63 9.07 -17.76 7.47
N ILE A 64 9.19 -16.49 7.09
CA ILE A 64 8.29 -15.41 7.52
C ILE A 64 7.43 -14.99 6.33
N THR A 65 6.12 -15.11 6.46
CA THR A 65 5.15 -14.55 5.50
C THR A 65 5.25 -13.04 5.50
N ARG A 66 5.26 -12.42 4.32
CA ARG A 66 5.32 -10.95 4.17
C ARG A 66 4.26 -10.49 3.21
N TRP A 67 3.73 -9.30 3.42
CA TRP A 67 2.93 -8.58 2.44
C TRP A 67 3.14 -7.09 2.57
N GLY A 68 2.70 -6.37 1.55
CA GLY A 68 2.74 -4.93 1.56
C GLY A 68 1.88 -4.35 0.47
N PHE A 69 1.52 -3.09 0.64
CA PHE A 69 0.63 -2.35 -0.25
C PHE A 69 1.24 -1.00 -0.57
N ALA A 70 0.99 -0.51 -1.78
CA ALA A 70 1.41 0.82 -2.20
C ALA A 70 0.33 1.47 -3.04
N LEU A 71 -0.04 2.69 -2.66
CA LEU A 71 -0.80 3.63 -3.46
C LEU A 71 0.18 4.59 -4.12
N LYS A 72 0.09 4.78 -5.44
CA LYS A 72 1.01 5.58 -6.23
C LYS A 72 0.28 6.54 -7.15
N TYR A 73 0.90 7.69 -7.41
CA TYR A 73 0.44 8.68 -8.37
C TYR A 73 1.60 9.03 -9.30
N MET A 74 1.39 8.86 -10.61
CA MET A 74 2.42 9.07 -11.64
C MET A 74 3.75 8.34 -11.34
N GLY A 75 3.67 7.12 -10.80
CA GLY A 75 4.82 6.30 -10.43
C GLY A 75 5.43 6.60 -9.06
N HIS A 76 5.03 7.69 -8.40
CA HIS A 76 5.52 8.06 -7.07
C HIS A 76 4.63 7.50 -5.96
N CYS A 77 5.23 7.03 -4.85
CA CYS A 77 4.48 6.50 -3.71
C CYS A 77 3.76 7.62 -2.95
N VAL A 78 2.43 7.50 -2.84
CA VAL A 78 1.59 8.35 -1.99
C VAL A 78 1.56 7.80 -0.57
N ARG A 79 1.31 6.49 -0.44
CA ARG A 79 1.29 5.78 0.85
C ARG A 79 1.70 4.34 0.66
N THR A 80 2.51 3.81 1.58
CA THR A 80 2.90 2.40 1.59
C THR A 80 2.66 1.75 2.93
N TYR A 81 2.48 0.45 2.92
CA TYR A 81 2.49 -0.43 4.08
C TYR A 81 3.44 -1.59 3.78
N ASP A 82 4.32 -1.88 4.73
CA ASP A 82 5.27 -2.98 4.64
C ASP A 82 5.22 -3.80 5.93
N MET A 83 4.92 -5.09 5.80
CA MET A 83 4.98 -6.08 6.88
C MET A 83 6.42 -6.54 7.14
N ALA A 84 7.36 -5.61 7.13
CA ALA A 84 8.75 -5.87 7.49
C ALA A 84 8.92 -5.90 9.02
N THR A 85 9.85 -6.70 9.50
CA THR A 85 10.04 -6.94 10.95
C THR A 85 10.63 -5.75 11.69
N LYS A 86 11.35 -4.86 10.98
CA LYS A 86 11.89 -3.63 11.54
C LYS A 86 12.33 -2.64 10.45
N HIS A 87 12.32 -1.36 10.79
CA HIS A 87 12.88 -0.28 10.00
C HIS A 87 13.64 0.69 10.89
N LYS A 88 14.77 1.23 10.41
CA LYS A 88 15.58 2.21 11.17
C LYS A 88 15.27 3.62 10.67
N ASN A 89 14.57 4.40 11.48
CA ASN A 89 14.39 5.82 11.23
C ASN A 89 15.75 6.54 11.43
N PRO A 90 16.13 7.46 10.53
CA PRO A 90 17.27 8.34 10.76
C PRO A 90 17.05 9.14 12.05
N GLY A 91 18.00 9.11 12.98
CA GLY A 91 17.93 9.91 14.21
C GLY A 91 17.02 9.39 15.33
N GLU A 92 16.01 8.57 15.03
CA GLU A 92 14.99 8.12 16.01
C GLU A 92 15.06 6.64 16.42
N GLY A 93 15.93 5.85 15.80
CA GLY A 93 16.12 4.44 16.16
C GLY A 93 15.24 3.48 15.37
N TRP A 94 14.95 2.31 15.93
CA TRP A 94 14.27 1.22 15.22
C TRP A 94 12.77 1.17 15.53
N ILE A 95 11.95 1.18 14.48
CA ILE A 95 10.57 0.74 14.53
C ILE A 95 10.55 -0.77 14.32
N ARG A 96 9.85 -1.49 15.18
CA ARG A 96 9.67 -2.94 15.09
C ARG A 96 8.26 -3.25 14.62
N GLY A 97 8.15 -4.30 13.81
CA GLY A 97 6.91 -4.76 13.21
C GLY A 97 6.48 -3.97 11.98
N PRO A 98 5.29 -4.29 11.46
CA PRO A 98 4.73 -3.67 10.28
C PRO A 98 4.63 -2.15 10.43
N HIS A 99 4.94 -1.47 9.35
CA HIS A 99 5.05 -0.02 9.36
C HIS A 99 4.70 0.57 8.01
N LYS A 100 4.44 1.88 8.02
CA LYS A 100 4.19 2.68 6.82
C LYS A 100 5.28 3.70 6.64
N HIS A 101 5.47 4.14 5.41
CA HIS A 101 6.37 5.24 5.10
C HIS A 101 5.56 6.47 4.71
N LYS A 102 5.98 7.64 5.18
CA LYS A 102 5.49 8.92 4.63
C LYS A 102 6.32 9.28 3.42
N PHE A 103 5.69 9.91 2.43
CA PHE A 103 6.45 10.52 1.35
C PHE A 103 7.06 11.84 1.84
N SER A 104 8.33 12.05 1.53
CA SER A 104 8.99 13.33 1.63
C SER A 104 9.62 13.67 0.28
N SER A 105 9.67 14.97 -0.02
CA SER A 105 9.55 15.67 -1.31
C SER A 105 10.46 15.28 -2.49
N SER A 106 11.18 14.16 -2.48
CA SER A 106 11.89 13.68 -3.68
C SER A 106 12.35 12.23 -3.67
N LYS A 107 12.22 11.50 -2.56
CA LYS A 107 12.66 10.11 -2.42
C LYS A 107 11.69 9.40 -1.48
N ILE A 108 11.44 8.10 -1.69
CA ILE A 108 10.78 7.26 -0.67
C ILE A 108 11.57 7.46 0.61
N GLU A 109 11.01 8.19 1.58
CA GLU A 109 11.82 8.73 2.66
C GLU A 109 11.69 7.92 3.94
N ARG A 110 12.85 7.81 4.58
CA ARG A 110 13.29 6.81 5.55
C ARG A 110 12.54 6.84 6.89
N TYR A 111 11.44 7.56 6.98
CA TYR A 111 10.66 7.68 8.19
C TYR A 111 9.46 6.77 8.13
N ALA A 112 9.63 5.63 8.80
CA ALA A 112 8.54 4.74 9.09
C ALA A 112 7.73 5.25 10.29
N TYR A 113 6.47 4.85 10.34
CA TYR A 113 5.60 4.99 11.51
C TYR A 113 4.73 3.75 11.66
N LYS A 114 4.25 3.49 12.87
CA LYS A 114 3.26 2.44 13.11
C LYS A 114 1.87 2.93 12.68
N PRO A 115 1.10 2.18 11.89
CA PRO A 115 -0.29 2.52 11.60
C PRO A 115 -1.10 2.69 12.89
N ASP A 116 -1.96 3.69 12.94
CA ASP A 116 -2.96 3.90 13.99
C ASP A 116 -4.29 4.33 13.33
N PRO A 117 -5.34 3.48 13.34
CA PRO A 117 -5.41 2.18 14.01
C PRO A 117 -4.47 1.12 13.38
N PRO A 118 -4.12 0.05 14.12
CA PRO A 118 -3.28 -1.02 13.60
C PRO A 118 -3.88 -1.70 12.36
N ILE A 119 -3.02 -2.07 11.41
CA ILE A 119 -3.37 -2.93 10.27
C ILE A 119 -3.16 -4.39 10.67
N SER A 120 -4.03 -5.29 10.21
CA SER A 120 -3.88 -6.73 10.48
C SER A 120 -2.50 -7.27 10.09
N GLU A 121 -1.87 -7.97 11.04
CA GLU A 121 -0.60 -8.69 10.84
C GLU A 121 -0.80 -10.20 10.64
N ALA A 122 -2.03 -10.69 10.76
CA ALA A 122 -2.34 -12.12 10.69
C ALA A 122 -3.02 -12.52 9.37
N ASP A 123 -3.65 -11.56 8.70
CA ASP A 123 -4.47 -11.80 7.51
C ASP A 123 -4.20 -10.70 6.46
N ALA A 124 -3.68 -11.11 5.31
CA ALA A 124 -3.35 -10.21 4.22
C ALA A 124 -4.59 -9.58 3.55
N ASN A 125 -5.74 -10.26 3.53
CA ASN A 125 -7.00 -9.69 3.05
C ASN A 125 -7.45 -8.58 3.99
N GLN A 126 -7.49 -8.87 5.29
CA GLN A 126 -7.90 -7.87 6.29
C GLN A 126 -6.92 -6.70 6.27
N ALA A 127 -5.63 -6.96 6.13
CA ALA A 127 -4.61 -5.92 6.03
C ALA A 127 -4.83 -5.01 4.81
N LEU A 128 -5.25 -5.58 3.67
CA LEU A 128 -5.63 -4.80 2.49
C LEU A 128 -6.86 -3.94 2.79
N ILE A 129 -7.91 -4.50 3.40
CA ILE A 129 -9.12 -3.75 3.76
C ILE A 129 -8.77 -2.58 4.70
N ASP A 130 -7.94 -2.81 5.72
CA ASP A 130 -7.49 -1.79 6.66
C ASP A 130 -6.70 -0.69 5.94
N PHE A 131 -5.80 -1.08 5.03
CA PHE A 131 -5.01 -0.14 4.22
C PHE A 131 -5.89 0.74 3.32
N LEU A 132 -6.92 0.15 2.69
CA LEU A 132 -7.86 0.86 1.84
C LEU A 132 -8.71 1.84 2.66
N LYS A 133 -9.21 1.41 3.82
CA LYS A 133 -9.99 2.24 4.73
C LYS A 133 -9.20 3.44 5.23
N GLU A 134 -7.97 3.24 5.70
CA GLU A 134 -7.11 4.35 6.14
C GLU A 134 -6.80 5.30 4.98
N SER A 135 -6.65 4.76 3.78
CA SER A 135 -6.42 5.56 2.58
C SER A 135 -7.71 6.14 1.99
N ASN A 136 -8.86 6.09 2.67
CA ASN A 136 -10.15 6.58 2.16
C ASN A 136 -10.50 6.05 0.74
N ILE A 137 -10.18 4.76 0.49
CA ILE A 137 -10.48 4.04 -0.75
C ILE A 137 -11.68 3.12 -0.50
N GLU A 138 -12.75 3.34 -1.24
CA GLU A 138 -13.93 2.48 -1.24
C GLU A 138 -13.72 1.26 -2.16
N LEU A 139 -14.02 0.06 -1.63
CA LEU A 139 -14.17 -1.15 -2.42
C LEU A 139 -15.60 -1.24 -2.95
N ARG A 140 -15.78 -1.02 -4.26
CA ARG A 140 -17.09 -1.21 -4.91
C ARG A 140 -17.37 -2.70 -5.10
N SER A 141 -18.64 -3.08 -5.09
CA SER A 141 -19.06 -4.48 -5.28
C SER A 141 -18.43 -5.09 -6.54
N GLY A 142 -17.93 -6.33 -6.42
CA GLY A 142 -17.28 -7.08 -7.52
C GLY A 142 -15.85 -6.64 -7.87
N THR A 143 -15.28 -5.62 -7.21
CA THR A 143 -13.90 -5.17 -7.45
C THR A 143 -12.84 -5.93 -6.66
N TYR A 144 -13.24 -6.70 -5.63
CA TYR A 144 -12.34 -7.54 -4.85
C TYR A 144 -12.76 -9.00 -4.92
N GLN A 145 -11.79 -9.89 -5.09
CA GLN A 145 -11.94 -11.31 -4.87
C GLN A 145 -10.95 -11.72 -3.79
N ASP A 146 -11.47 -12.27 -2.69
CA ASP A 146 -10.66 -12.90 -1.65
C ASP A 146 -9.79 -14.00 -2.27
N PHE A 147 -8.51 -14.01 -1.91
CA PHE A 147 -7.54 -14.94 -2.46
C PHE A 147 -7.04 -15.98 -1.44
N MET A 148 -7.40 -15.87 -0.15
CA MET A 148 -6.86 -16.77 0.88
C MET A 148 -7.57 -18.12 1.00
N PHE A 149 -8.57 -18.42 0.17
CA PHE A 149 -9.23 -19.73 0.16
C PHE A 149 -9.65 -20.19 -1.25
N VAL A 150 -8.65 -20.52 -2.07
CA VAL A 150 -8.75 -21.58 -3.09
C VAL A 150 -7.55 -22.51 -2.97
#